data_AF-A0A6I4TI72-F1
#
_entry.id   AF-A0A6I4TI72-F1
#
_cell.length_a   1.000
_cell.length_b   1.000
_cell.length_c   1.000
_cell.angle_alpha   90.00
_cell.angle_beta   90.00
_cell.angle_gamma   90.00
#
_symmetry.space_group_name_H-M   'P 1'
#
loop_
_entity.id
_entity.type
_entity.pdbx_description
1 polymer ?
#
loop_
_entity_poly.entity_id
_entity_poly.type
_entity_poly.pdbx_seq_one_letter_code
_entity_poly.pdbx_strand_id
1 'polypeptide(L)'
;MIGLLTVVIGLAMIAAGLGMFPDLEEIPTFLAVIFVLFGAILVWAGIYNIWLGIQRRRAYAGGRERKGTARLFHTPTGDDGSVYLIFATSYAEWMVSVSTSGIEHLLDDLGGEGVPAKAYMGSNDKLYGLDLAGVRTKPISAGDPFEGKFRERIERAQALAEKHNRLTAERRS
;
A
#
# COMPACT_ATOMS: atom_id res chain seq x y z
N MET A 1 9.67 11.11 9.74
CA MET A 1 9.71 12.55 9.37
C MET A 1 8.51 12.91 8.51
N ILE A 2 8.30 12.23 7.37
CA ILE A 2 7.16 12.48 6.46
C ILE A 2 5.80 12.45 7.18
N GLY A 3 5.47 11.39 7.93
CA GLY A 3 4.14 11.30 8.58
C GLY A 3 3.82 12.43 9.57
N LEU A 4 4.79 12.90 10.36
CA LEU A 4 4.58 14.03 11.29
C LEU A 4 4.36 15.34 10.55
N LEU A 5 5.15 15.59 9.50
CA LEU A 5 4.99 16.75 8.63
C LEU A 5 3.59 16.76 8.01
N THR A 6 3.11 15.60 7.50
CA THR A 6 1.77 15.45 6.93
C THR A 6 0.68 15.78 7.95
N VAL A 7 0.82 15.35 9.21
CA VAL A 7 -0.13 15.71 10.29
C VAL A 7 -0.12 17.22 10.54
N VAL A 8 1.04 17.84 10.64
CA VAL A 8 1.16 19.30 10.89
C VAL A 8 0.50 20.10 9.76
N ILE A 9 0.78 19.74 8.50
CA ILE A 9 0.15 20.38 7.33
C ILE A 9 -1.36 20.20 7.36
N GLY A 10 -1.85 18.98 7.65
CA GLY A 10 -3.28 18.71 7.74
C GLY A 10 -3.97 19.51 8.85
N LEU A 11 -3.35 19.64 10.02
CA LEU A 11 -3.86 20.48 11.13
C LEU A 11 -3.88 21.95 10.75
N ALA A 12 -2.86 22.46 10.05
CA ALA A 12 -2.82 23.83 9.56
C ALA A 12 -3.96 24.11 8.56
N MET A 13 -4.25 23.17 7.65
CA MET A 13 -5.38 23.27 6.73
C MET A 13 -6.74 23.29 7.44
N ILE A 14 -6.91 22.45 8.48
CA ILE A 14 -8.12 22.47 9.30
C ILE A 14 -8.27 23.81 10.01
N ALA A 15 -7.20 24.32 10.64
CA ALA A 15 -7.21 25.61 11.32
C ALA A 15 -7.55 26.77 10.36
N ALA A 16 -7.03 26.75 9.13
CA ALA A 16 -7.38 27.70 8.08
C ALA A 16 -8.85 27.60 7.66
N GLY A 17 -9.37 26.39 7.42
CA GLY A 17 -10.77 26.19 7.06
C GLY A 17 -11.75 26.53 8.19
N LEU A 18 -11.32 26.50 9.45
CA LEU A 18 -12.11 26.93 10.61
C LEU A 18 -12.00 28.44 10.90
N GLY A 19 -11.23 29.19 10.11
CA GLY A 19 -11.05 30.63 10.30
C GLY A 19 -10.19 30.99 11.52
N MET A 20 -9.30 30.11 11.96
CA MET A 20 -8.40 30.38 13.10
C MET A 20 -7.24 31.31 12.75
N PHE A 21 -7.04 31.63 11.47
CA PHE A 21 -6.04 32.59 11.00
C PHE A 21 -6.71 33.90 10.58
N PRO A 22 -6.44 35.02 11.28
CA PRO A 22 -7.07 36.31 10.99
C PRO A 22 -6.66 36.88 9.63
N ASP A 23 -5.49 36.50 9.10
CA ASP A 23 -5.04 36.94 7.78
C ASP A 23 -5.80 36.25 6.61
N LEU A 24 -6.66 35.27 6.91
CA LEU A 24 -7.43 34.48 5.94
C LEU A 24 -8.95 34.75 6.01
N GLU A 25 -9.34 35.92 6.52
CA GLU A 25 -10.73 36.29 6.87
C GLU A 25 -11.78 36.21 5.74
N GLU A 26 -11.37 35.98 4.48
CA GLU A 26 -12.28 35.86 3.34
C GLU A 26 -12.13 34.55 2.55
N ILE A 27 -11.92 33.40 3.20
CA ILE A 27 -12.02 32.11 2.51
C ILE A 27 -13.51 31.81 2.21
N PRO A 28 -13.90 31.65 0.93
CA PRO A 28 -15.25 31.20 0.57
C PRO A 28 -15.62 29.89 1.28
N THR A 29 -16.86 29.77 1.76
CA THR A 29 -17.32 28.60 2.55
C THR A 29 -17.02 27.26 1.89
N PHE A 30 -17.14 27.17 0.55
CA PHE A 30 -16.85 25.93 -0.17
C PHE A 30 -15.35 25.56 -0.10
N LEU A 31 -14.45 26.55 -0.17
CA LEU A 31 -13.01 26.32 0.01
C LEU A 31 -12.73 25.93 1.46
N ALA A 32 -13.33 26.62 2.44
CA ALA A 32 -13.17 26.27 3.85
C ALA A 32 -13.53 24.79 4.12
N VAL A 33 -14.64 24.30 3.57
CA VAL A 33 -15.04 22.89 3.65
C VAL A 33 -14.01 21.96 3.00
N ILE A 34 -13.52 22.30 1.81
CA ILE A 34 -12.46 21.53 1.12
C ILE A 34 -11.19 21.47 1.99
N PHE A 35 -10.75 22.60 2.55
CA PHE A 35 -9.58 22.68 3.43
C PHE A 35 -9.71 21.77 4.65
N VAL A 36 -10.87 21.79 5.32
CA VAL A 36 -11.12 20.92 6.48
C VAL A 36 -11.12 19.44 6.08
N LEU A 37 -11.78 19.07 4.98
CA LEU A 37 -11.85 17.67 4.52
C LEU A 37 -10.48 17.13 4.10
N PHE A 38 -9.74 17.88 3.27
CA PHE A 38 -8.38 17.50 2.87
C PHE A 38 -7.43 17.49 4.06
N GLY A 39 -7.54 18.46 4.97
CA GLY A 39 -6.76 18.48 6.20
C GLY A 39 -7.01 17.25 7.07
N ALA A 40 -8.26 16.83 7.23
CA ALA A 40 -8.62 15.61 7.95
C ALA A 40 -8.03 14.34 7.31
N ILE A 41 -8.09 14.25 5.96
CA ILE A 41 -7.46 13.15 5.21
C ILE A 41 -5.94 13.13 5.43
N LEU A 42 -5.27 14.29 5.39
CA LEU A 42 -3.83 14.38 5.64
C LEU A 42 -3.45 13.98 7.07
N VAL A 43 -4.22 14.43 8.07
CA VAL A 43 -4.01 14.04 9.46
C VAL A 43 -4.14 12.52 9.61
N TRP A 44 -5.21 11.94 9.06
CA TRP A 44 -5.43 10.50 9.08
C TRP A 44 -4.29 9.73 8.39
N ALA A 45 -3.91 10.14 7.17
CA ALA A 45 -2.82 9.52 6.42
C ALA A 45 -1.46 9.66 7.14
N GLY A 46 -1.20 10.79 7.78
CA GLY A 46 0.00 11.04 8.56
C GLY A 46 0.09 10.14 9.79
N ILE A 47 -1.01 10.03 10.56
CA ILE A 47 -1.12 9.12 11.71
C ILE A 47 -0.93 7.67 11.27
N TYR A 48 -1.59 7.26 10.18
CA TYR A 48 -1.48 5.91 9.63
C TYR A 48 -0.03 5.57 9.24
N ASN A 49 0.68 6.50 8.58
CA ASN A 49 2.10 6.32 8.23
C ASN A 49 3.00 6.21 9.47
N ILE A 50 2.75 7.00 10.51
CA ILE A 50 3.48 6.90 11.78
C ILE A 50 3.24 5.51 12.41
N TRP A 51 1.98 5.09 12.51
CA TRP A 51 1.60 3.79 13.03
C TRP A 51 2.26 2.64 12.26
N LEU A 52 2.20 2.66 10.92
CA LEU A 52 2.88 1.67 10.06
C LEU A 52 4.39 1.66 10.31
N GLY A 53 5.02 2.84 10.41
CA GLY A 53 6.45 2.95 10.70
C GLY A 53 6.82 2.30 12.04
N ILE A 54 5.99 2.46 13.07
CA ILE A 54 6.17 1.82 14.38
C ILE A 54 6.01 0.30 14.25
N GLN A 55 4.95 -0.17 13.59
CA GLN A 55 4.70 -1.60 13.40
C GLN A 55 5.83 -2.28 12.64
N ARG A 56 6.37 -1.62 11.61
CA ARG A 56 7.55 -2.08 10.87
C ARG A 56 8.75 -2.23 11.77
N ARG A 57 9.10 -1.20 12.53
CA ARG A 57 10.25 -1.26 13.44
C ARG A 57 10.11 -2.42 14.43
N ARG A 58 8.91 -2.62 14.98
CA ARG A 58 8.61 -3.75 15.88
C ARG A 58 8.75 -5.11 15.18
N ALA A 59 8.19 -5.24 13.97
CA ALA A 59 8.26 -6.48 13.20
C ALA A 59 9.72 -6.86 12.86
N TYR A 60 10.56 -5.89 12.52
CA TYR A 60 11.97 -6.14 12.22
C TYR A 60 12.86 -6.34 13.45
N ALA A 61 12.51 -5.77 14.61
CA ALA A 61 13.33 -5.87 15.82
C ALA A 61 13.10 -7.16 16.64
N GLY A 62 12.01 -7.88 16.38
CA GLY A 62 11.68 -9.11 17.11
C GLY A 62 10.32 -9.70 16.73
N GLY A 63 9.80 -9.37 15.55
CA GLY A 63 8.57 -9.97 15.03
C GLY A 63 8.76 -11.42 14.60
N ARG A 64 7.66 -12.09 14.26
CA ARG A 64 7.72 -13.46 13.74
C ARG A 64 8.22 -13.40 12.30
N GLU A 65 9.32 -14.09 12.04
CA GLU A 65 9.88 -14.20 10.70
C GLU A 65 9.31 -15.42 9.98
N ARG A 66 8.93 -15.25 8.71
CA ARG A 66 8.52 -16.36 7.84
C ARG A 66 9.32 -16.33 6.54
N LYS A 67 9.78 -17.50 6.11
CA LYS A 67 10.44 -17.69 4.81
C LYS A 67 9.43 -18.26 3.82
N GLY A 68 9.54 -17.84 2.58
CA GLY A 68 8.62 -18.24 1.52
C GLY A 68 9.08 -17.73 0.16
N THR A 69 8.14 -17.64 -0.77
CA THR A 69 8.36 -17.14 -2.12
C THR A 69 7.43 -15.97 -2.36
N ALA A 70 7.95 -14.90 -2.97
CA ALA A 70 7.14 -13.79 -3.42
C ALA A 70 6.97 -13.85 -4.94
N ARG A 71 5.76 -13.56 -5.42
CA ARG A 71 5.42 -13.49 -6.83
C ARG A 71 4.60 -12.24 -7.10
N LEU A 72 4.73 -11.68 -8.31
CA LEU A 72 3.83 -10.65 -8.77
C LEU A 72 2.41 -11.21 -8.83
N PHE A 73 1.48 -10.49 -8.22
CA PHE A 73 0.06 -10.82 -8.36
C PHE A 73 -0.44 -10.48 -9.76
N HIS A 74 0.06 -9.37 -10.30
CA HIS A 74 -0.18 -8.94 -11.67
C HIS A 74 1.03 -8.15 -12.17
N THR A 75 1.35 -8.28 -13.45
CA THR A 75 2.36 -7.45 -14.09
C THR A 75 1.88 -5.99 -14.06
N PRO A 76 2.67 -5.04 -13.52
CA PRO A 76 2.27 -3.63 -13.50
C PRO A 76 1.90 -3.18 -14.90
N THR A 77 0.66 -2.73 -15.08
CA THR A 77 0.16 -2.23 -16.36
C THR A 77 0.37 -0.71 -16.38
N GLY A 78 1.61 -0.29 -16.65
CA GLY A 78 1.97 1.13 -16.72
C GLY A 78 3.13 1.51 -15.79
N ASP A 79 3.37 2.82 -15.69
CA ASP A 79 4.44 3.45 -14.90
C ASP A 79 4.07 3.56 -13.40
N ASP A 80 3.30 2.60 -12.90
CA ASP A 80 2.86 2.59 -11.50
C ASP A 80 4.06 2.33 -10.59
N GLY A 81 4.40 3.31 -9.75
CA GLY A 81 5.50 3.23 -8.77
C GLY A 81 5.33 2.18 -7.65
N SER A 82 4.36 1.28 -7.80
CA SER A 82 4.01 0.23 -6.85
C SER A 82 3.45 -1.01 -7.52
N VAL A 83 3.75 -2.17 -6.95
CA VAL A 83 3.25 -3.48 -7.41
C VAL A 83 2.61 -4.25 -6.27
N TYR A 84 1.65 -5.12 -6.61
CA TYR A 84 1.08 -6.07 -5.68
C TYR A 84 1.82 -7.41 -5.79
N LEU A 85 2.28 -7.90 -4.66
CA LEU A 85 2.94 -9.20 -4.53
C LEU A 85 2.08 -10.13 -3.70
N ILE A 86 2.07 -11.41 -4.06
CA ILE A 86 1.69 -12.50 -3.17
C ILE A 86 2.96 -13.06 -2.55
N PHE A 87 3.05 -12.99 -1.23
CA PHE A 87 4.03 -13.74 -0.46
C PHE A 87 3.40 -15.05 0.02
N ALA A 88 3.92 -16.17 -0.46
CA ALA A 88 3.44 -17.50 -0.15
C ALA A 88 4.43 -18.25 0.73
N THR A 89 3.91 -18.92 1.76
CA THR A 89 4.63 -19.92 2.57
C THR A 89 4.02 -21.28 2.33
N SER A 90 4.57 -22.33 2.96
CA SER A 90 3.97 -23.68 2.91
C SER A 90 2.58 -23.80 3.55
N TYR A 91 2.12 -22.78 4.28
CA TYR A 91 0.88 -22.86 5.07
C TYR A 91 -0.14 -21.76 4.75
N ALA A 92 0.31 -20.60 4.28
CA ALA A 92 -0.54 -19.43 4.09
C ALA A 92 0.09 -18.45 3.10
N GLU A 93 -0.75 -17.55 2.58
CA GLU A 93 -0.39 -16.52 1.61
C GLU A 93 -0.81 -15.14 2.11
N TRP A 94 -0.03 -14.11 1.76
CA TRP A 94 -0.31 -12.72 2.09
C TRP A 94 -0.21 -11.88 0.83
N MET A 95 -1.16 -10.96 0.65
CA MET A 95 -1.10 -9.97 -0.41
C MET A 95 -0.53 -8.67 0.15
N VAL A 96 0.48 -8.11 -0.52
CA VAL A 96 1.17 -6.90 -0.07
C VAL A 96 1.47 -5.99 -1.25
N SER A 97 1.21 -4.69 -1.08
CA SER A 97 1.66 -3.68 -2.03
C SER A 97 3.05 -3.20 -1.62
N VAL A 98 4.00 -3.18 -2.55
CA VAL A 98 5.36 -2.67 -2.36
C VAL A 98 5.68 -1.63 -3.43
N SER A 99 6.58 -0.70 -3.11
CA SER A 99 7.10 0.21 -4.15
C SER A 99 8.02 -0.55 -5.10
N THR A 100 7.97 -0.21 -6.39
CA THR A 100 8.92 -0.72 -7.40
C THR A 100 10.31 -0.15 -7.21
N SER A 101 10.44 0.98 -6.51
CA SER A 101 11.72 1.64 -6.25
C SER A 101 12.67 0.73 -5.46
N GLY A 102 13.78 0.36 -6.10
CA GLY A 102 14.81 -0.51 -5.54
C GLY A 102 14.61 -2.02 -5.77
N ILE A 103 13.53 -2.42 -6.46
CA ILE A 103 13.29 -3.82 -6.86
C ILE A 103 13.04 -3.98 -8.36
N GLU A 104 13.35 -2.95 -9.15
CA GLU A 104 13.12 -2.94 -10.60
C GLU A 104 13.82 -4.13 -11.27
N HIS A 105 15.04 -4.44 -10.83
CA HIS A 105 15.84 -5.58 -11.28
C HIS A 105 15.26 -6.96 -10.91
N LEU A 106 14.30 -7.03 -9.97
CA LEU A 106 13.66 -8.26 -9.54
C LEU A 106 12.27 -8.45 -10.18
N LEU A 107 11.75 -7.46 -10.91
CA LEU A 107 10.38 -7.50 -11.44
C LEU A 107 10.16 -8.64 -12.43
N ASP A 108 11.15 -8.91 -13.30
CA ASP A 108 11.07 -10.01 -14.27
C ASP A 108 11.02 -11.37 -13.56
N ASP A 109 11.89 -11.58 -12.56
CA ASP A 109 11.94 -12.82 -11.77
C ASP A 109 10.67 -13.01 -10.93
N LEU A 110 10.15 -11.91 -10.37
CA LEU A 110 8.88 -11.90 -9.63
C LEU A 110 7.69 -12.26 -10.53
N GLY A 111 7.75 -11.93 -11.82
CA GLY A 111 6.72 -12.23 -12.83
C GLY A 111 6.78 -13.65 -13.37
N GLY A 112 7.94 -14.32 -13.23
CA GLY A 112 8.15 -15.72 -13.61
C GLY A 112 7.91 -16.70 -12.46
N GLU A 113 8.96 -17.41 -12.06
CA GLU A 113 8.89 -18.46 -11.02
C GLU A 113 8.72 -17.90 -9.59
N GLY A 114 8.93 -16.59 -9.42
CA GLY A 114 8.96 -15.92 -8.13
C GLY A 114 10.33 -15.92 -7.48
N VAL A 115 10.51 -15.04 -6.50
CA VAL A 115 11.79 -14.86 -5.80
C VAL A 115 11.72 -15.36 -4.36
N PRO A 116 12.81 -15.91 -3.81
CA PRO A 116 12.89 -16.22 -2.39
C PRO A 116 12.64 -14.97 -1.55
N ALA A 117 11.78 -15.07 -0.54
CA ALA A 117 11.36 -13.94 0.25
C ALA A 117 11.33 -14.27 1.75
N LYS A 118 11.51 -13.23 2.56
CA LYS A 118 11.40 -13.28 4.02
C LYS A 118 10.45 -12.19 4.51
N ALA A 119 9.35 -12.60 5.12
CA ALA A 119 8.36 -11.69 5.68
C ALA A 119 8.56 -11.49 7.18
N TYR A 120 8.32 -10.27 7.65
CA TYR A 120 8.35 -9.89 9.04
C TYR A 120 6.93 -9.55 9.49
N MET A 121 6.39 -10.43 10.32
CA MET A 121 5.00 -10.43 10.73
C MET A 121 4.82 -9.73 12.07
N GLY A 122 3.69 -9.04 12.22
CA GLY A 122 3.21 -8.54 13.49
C GLY A 122 2.55 -9.63 14.34
N SER A 123 2.12 -9.23 15.54
CA SER A 123 1.36 -10.08 16.46
C SER A 123 -0.07 -10.38 15.97
N ASN A 124 -0.59 -9.56 15.06
CA ASN A 124 -1.93 -9.66 14.47
C ASN A 124 -1.95 -10.43 13.13
N ASP A 125 -0.91 -11.20 12.85
CA ASP A 125 -0.75 -11.97 11.61
C ASP A 125 -0.75 -11.16 10.31
N LYS A 126 -0.50 -9.85 10.42
CA LYS A 126 -0.25 -8.98 9.28
C LYS A 126 1.24 -8.91 8.97
N LEU A 127 1.54 -8.76 7.68
CA LEU A 127 2.89 -8.56 7.18
C LEU A 127 3.24 -7.07 7.23
N TYR A 128 4.31 -6.71 7.94
CA TYR A 128 4.77 -5.32 8.01
C TYR A 128 6.08 -5.08 7.30
N GLY A 129 6.93 -6.10 7.17
CA GLY A 129 8.18 -6.05 6.41
C GLY A 129 8.31 -7.22 5.44
N LEU A 130 9.05 -7.00 4.35
CA LEU A 130 9.31 -8.01 3.33
C LEU A 130 10.72 -7.80 2.78
N ASP A 131 11.53 -8.84 2.77
CA ASP A 131 12.81 -8.86 2.09
C ASP A 131 12.71 -9.81 0.89
N LEU A 132 13.04 -9.33 -0.30
CA LEU A 132 12.98 -10.06 -1.57
C LEU A 132 14.41 -10.33 -2.04
N ALA A 133 14.80 -11.60 -2.14
CA ALA A 133 16.15 -12.00 -2.53
C ALA A 133 17.28 -11.27 -1.75
N GLY A 134 17.04 -10.96 -0.47
CA GLY A 134 17.98 -10.20 0.38
C GLY A 134 17.86 -8.67 0.29
N VAL A 135 17.05 -8.14 -0.64
CA VAL A 135 16.73 -6.72 -0.75
C VAL A 135 15.57 -6.39 0.19
N ARG A 136 15.81 -5.48 1.14
CA ARG A 136 14.79 -5.02 2.07
C ARG A 136 13.79 -4.13 1.37
N THR A 137 12.58 -4.63 1.16
CA THR A 137 11.50 -3.86 0.57
C THR A 137 10.64 -3.20 1.64
N LYS A 138 10.10 -2.03 1.30
CA LYS A 138 9.12 -1.36 2.15
C LYS A 138 7.74 -1.60 1.56
N PRO A 139 6.90 -2.41 2.23
CA PRO A 139 5.48 -2.40 1.94
C PRO A 139 4.94 -0.96 1.93
N ILE A 140 3.89 -0.69 1.17
CA ILE A 140 3.18 0.59 1.19
C ILE A 140 2.10 0.53 2.29
N SER A 141 1.41 -0.60 2.38
CA SER A 141 0.46 -0.95 3.44
C SER A 141 0.92 -2.15 4.25
N ALA A 142 0.18 -2.51 5.31
CA ALA A 142 0.33 -3.83 5.92
C ALA A 142 -0.20 -4.89 4.94
N GLY A 143 0.52 -5.99 4.76
CA GLY A 143 0.04 -7.12 3.97
C GLY A 143 -0.99 -7.93 4.74
N ASP A 144 -2.09 -8.24 4.07
CA ASP A 144 -3.22 -8.97 4.64
C ASP A 144 -3.20 -10.45 4.20
N PRO A 145 -3.64 -11.38 5.04
CA PRO A 145 -3.80 -12.78 4.65
C PRO A 145 -4.69 -12.92 3.42
N PHE A 146 -4.19 -13.63 2.40
CA PHE A 146 -4.85 -13.79 1.12
C PHE A 146 -5.77 -15.02 1.11
N GLU A 147 -6.84 -14.96 1.90
CA GLU A 147 -7.73 -16.10 2.15
C GLU A 147 -9.23 -15.76 2.02
N GLY A 148 -10.05 -16.80 1.85
CA GLY A 148 -11.51 -16.74 1.91
C GLY A 148 -12.14 -15.72 0.97
N LYS A 149 -13.05 -14.89 1.51
CA LYS A 149 -13.80 -13.88 0.75
C LYS A 149 -12.91 -12.81 0.12
N PHE A 150 -11.72 -12.57 0.65
CA PHE A 150 -10.81 -11.57 0.10
C PHE A 150 -10.22 -12.06 -1.23
N ARG A 151 -9.70 -13.29 -1.24
CA ARG A 151 -9.25 -13.97 -2.46
C ARG A 151 -10.36 -14.02 -3.51
N GLU A 152 -11.55 -14.48 -3.12
CA GLU A 152 -12.69 -14.61 -4.03
C GLU A 152 -13.10 -13.26 -4.67
N ARG A 153 -13.08 -12.15 -3.91
CA ARG A 153 -13.39 -10.82 -4.45
C ARG A 153 -12.36 -10.37 -5.48
N ILE A 154 -11.08 -10.61 -5.20
CA ILE A 154 -9.97 -10.21 -6.06
C ILE A 154 -10.02 -11.04 -7.36
N GLU A 155 -10.20 -12.35 -7.27
CA GLU A 155 -10.31 -13.24 -8.43
C GLU A 155 -11.53 -12.89 -9.31
N ARG A 156 -12.69 -12.59 -8.69
CA ARG A 156 -13.87 -12.13 -9.45
C ARG A 156 -13.63 -10.79 -10.14
N ALA A 157 -12.96 -9.85 -9.48
CA ALA A 157 -12.63 -8.55 -10.08
C ALA A 157 -11.71 -8.72 -11.29
N GLN A 158 -10.72 -9.63 -11.21
CA GLN A 158 -9.85 -9.97 -12.33
C GLN A 158 -10.62 -10.62 -13.49
N ALA A 159 -11.47 -11.60 -13.20
CA ALA A 159 -12.27 -12.26 -14.24
C ALA A 159 -13.17 -11.25 -15.00
N LEU A 160 -13.71 -10.26 -14.31
CA LEU A 160 -14.48 -9.17 -14.93
C LEU A 160 -13.60 -8.24 -15.78
N ALA A 161 -12.41 -7.89 -15.29
CA ALA A 161 -11.46 -7.04 -16.02
C ALA A 161 -10.94 -7.74 -17.30
N GLU A 162 -10.59 -9.02 -17.22
CA GLU A 162 -10.18 -9.82 -18.38
C GLU A 162 -11.30 -9.94 -19.40
N LYS A 163 -12.53 -10.21 -18.95
CA LYS A 163 -13.71 -10.25 -19.84
C LYS A 163 -13.91 -8.91 -20.54
N HIS A 164 -13.77 -7.79 -19.82
CA HIS A 164 -13.88 -6.46 -20.40
C HIS A 164 -12.80 -6.23 -21.46
N ASN A 165 -11.53 -6.52 -21.15
CA ASN A 165 -10.40 -6.34 -22.07
C ASN A 165 -10.54 -7.18 -23.34
N ARG A 166 -11.01 -8.43 -23.24
CA ARG A 166 -11.29 -9.28 -24.41
C ARG A 166 -12.37 -8.67 -25.31
N LEU A 167 -13.48 -8.21 -24.72
CA LEU A 167 -14.56 -7.56 -25.48
C LEU A 167 -14.12 -6.24 -26.12
N THR A 168 -13.22 -5.49 -25.47
CA THR A 168 -12.64 -4.27 -26.05
C THR A 168 -11.67 -4.57 -27.19
N ALA A 169 -10.89 -5.66 -27.09
CA ALA A 169 -9.98 -6.09 -28.15
C ALA A 169 -10.75 -6.59 -29.39
N GLU A 170 -11.80 -7.38 -29.20
CA GLU A 170 -12.70 -7.85 -30.28
C GLU A 170 -13.44 -6.71 -31.00
N ARG A 171 -13.67 -5.57 -30.34
CA ARG A 171 -14.25 -4.37 -30.98
C ARG A 171 -13.25 -3.53 -31.77
N ARG A 172 -11.95 -3.76 -31.59
CA ARG A 172 -10.87 -3.03 -32.28
C ARG A 172 -10.29 -3.80 -33.47
N SER A 173 -10.58 -5.10 -33.57
CA SER A 173 -10.30 -5.96 -34.74
C SER A 173 -11.45 -5.93 -35.73
#